data_AF-A0A840PRA8-F1
#
_entry.id   AF-A0A840PRA8-F1
#
_cell.length_a   1.000
_cell.length_b   1.000
_cell.length_c   1.000
_cell.angle_alpha   90.00
_cell.angle_beta   90.00
_cell.angle_gamma   90.00
#
_symmetry.space_group_name_H-M   'P 1'
#
loop_
_entity.id
_entity.type
_entity.pdbx_description
1 polymer ?
#
loop_
_entity_poly.entity_id
_entity_poly.type
_entity_poly.pdbx_seq_one_letter_code
_entity_poly.pdbx_strand_id
1 'polypeptide(L)'
;MYDVAIIGAGPAGGSAAIFTAKAGKKTVILDSDQGVTKRAMLYNHYGVKEITGPELVKTGIEQAKNYGAELIEAKVTGISKTDKGFKLQYENGEVEAKHIILATGFLTDLAESVGLATKPGTEPRVKTIFDVDNEGRTNVEGIWAAGTCAGVSVHTIITAGDGAKVAINVISELNSERYVDHDVLK
;
A
#
# COMPACT_ATOMS: atom_id res chain seq x y z
N MET A 1 -2.43 5.78 17.39
CA MET A 1 -1.91 4.50 16.88
C MET A 1 -2.91 3.89 15.91
N TYR A 2 -2.46 3.53 14.73
CA TYR A 2 -3.20 2.87 13.66
C TYR A 2 -3.00 1.34 13.71
N ASP A 3 -3.92 0.58 13.15
CA ASP A 3 -3.70 -0.85 12.92
C ASP A 3 -2.79 -1.04 11.69
N VAL A 4 -3.04 -0.27 10.62
CA VAL A 4 -2.28 -0.34 9.37
C VAL A 4 -1.92 1.06 8.89
N ALA A 5 -0.64 1.30 8.61
CA ALA A 5 -0.17 2.44 7.84
C ALA A 5 0.23 2.00 6.43
N ILE A 6 -0.18 2.76 5.42
CA ILE A 6 0.10 2.49 4.01
C ILE A 6 0.95 3.65 3.48
N ILE A 7 2.11 3.34 2.90
CA ILE A 7 3.01 4.37 2.35
C ILE A 7 2.85 4.37 0.83
N GLY A 8 2.15 5.38 0.30
CA GLY A 8 1.81 5.56 -1.11
C GLY A 8 0.32 5.39 -1.40
N ALA A 9 -0.27 6.33 -2.14
CA ALA A 9 -1.69 6.36 -2.53
C ALA A 9 -1.93 5.94 -3.99
N GLY A 10 -0.94 5.33 -4.66
CA GLY A 10 -1.13 4.74 -5.99
C GLY A 10 -2.12 3.57 -5.99
N PRO A 11 -2.37 2.91 -7.13
CA PRO A 11 -3.37 1.83 -7.23
C PRO A 11 -3.21 0.71 -6.19
N ALA A 12 -1.98 0.30 -5.88
CA ALA A 12 -1.72 -0.69 -4.82
C ALA A 12 -2.13 -0.19 -3.43
N GLY A 13 -1.67 0.99 -3.04
CA GLY A 13 -1.94 1.55 -1.71
C GLY A 13 -3.40 1.95 -1.51
N GLY A 14 -4.03 2.56 -2.53
CA GLY A 14 -5.46 2.86 -2.52
C GLY A 14 -6.32 1.61 -2.37
N SER A 15 -6.00 0.55 -3.13
CA SER A 15 -6.69 -0.75 -3.00
C SER A 15 -6.49 -1.36 -1.62
N ALA A 16 -5.26 -1.36 -1.09
CA ALA A 16 -4.98 -1.84 0.25
C ALA A 16 -5.75 -1.05 1.33
N ALA A 17 -5.90 0.26 1.14
CA ALA A 17 -6.63 1.12 2.05
C ALA A 17 -8.13 0.82 2.06
N ILE A 18 -8.73 0.57 0.90
CA ILE A 18 -10.14 0.16 0.79
C ILE A 18 -10.38 -1.10 1.63
N PHE A 19 -9.60 -2.16 1.41
CA PHE A 19 -9.80 -3.44 2.10
C PHE A 19 -9.56 -3.33 3.61
N THR A 20 -8.48 -2.67 4.03
CA THR A 20 -8.17 -2.53 5.46
C THR A 20 -9.21 -1.68 6.19
N ALA A 21 -9.64 -0.55 5.62
CA ALA A 21 -10.66 0.29 6.22
C ALA A 21 -12.04 -0.39 6.22
N LYS A 22 -12.42 -1.05 5.12
CA LYS A 22 -13.70 -1.79 5.04
C LYS A 22 -13.78 -2.93 6.06
N ALA A 23 -12.64 -3.57 6.36
CA ALA A 23 -12.52 -4.56 7.42
C ALA A 23 -12.53 -3.97 8.85
N GLY A 24 -12.77 -2.67 9.01
CA GLY A 24 -12.84 -1.98 10.29
C GLY A 24 -11.48 -1.72 10.94
N LYS A 25 -10.36 -1.82 10.21
CA LYS A 25 -9.03 -1.47 10.73
C LYS A 25 -8.85 0.02 10.73
N LYS A 26 -8.21 0.56 11.79
CA LYS A 26 -7.83 1.96 11.81
C LYS A 26 -6.68 2.16 10.83
N THR A 27 -6.98 2.68 9.64
CA THR A 27 -6.05 2.78 8.50
C THR A 27 -5.64 4.22 8.22
N VAL A 28 -4.35 4.45 8.01
CA VAL A 28 -3.79 5.71 7.49
C VAL A 28 -3.01 5.48 6.21
N ILE A 29 -3.16 6.39 5.26
CA ILE A 29 -2.37 6.46 4.03
C ILE A 29 -1.46 7.69 4.16
N LEU A 30 -0.16 7.52 3.95
CA LEU A 30 0.80 8.61 3.82
C LEU A 30 1.29 8.66 2.38
N ASP A 31 1.00 9.75 1.68
CA ASP A 31 1.36 9.89 0.27
C ASP A 31 2.02 11.23 -0.04
N SER A 32 3.07 11.19 -0.86
CA SER A 32 3.81 12.39 -1.28
C SER A 32 3.25 13.04 -2.54
N ASP A 33 2.19 12.47 -3.12
CA ASP A 33 1.56 12.94 -4.35
C ASP A 33 2.59 13.00 -5.52
N GLN A 34 3.53 12.06 -5.58
CA GLN A 34 4.55 11.97 -6.64
C GLN A 34 4.40 10.71 -7.52
N GLY A 35 3.28 10.00 -7.41
CA GLY A 35 3.04 8.75 -8.13
C GLY A 35 3.06 8.89 -9.66
N VAL A 36 3.64 7.91 -10.36
CA VAL A 36 3.72 7.91 -11.83
C VAL A 36 2.36 7.77 -12.52
N THR A 37 1.36 7.25 -11.82
CA THR A 37 -0.03 7.12 -12.29
C THR A 37 -0.63 8.48 -12.67
N LYS A 38 -0.11 9.60 -12.15
CA LYS A 38 -0.59 10.95 -12.46
C LYS A 38 -0.59 11.33 -13.94
N ARG A 39 0.20 10.64 -14.77
CA ARG A 39 0.34 10.91 -16.21
C ARG A 39 -0.26 9.80 -17.08
N ALA A 40 -0.95 8.84 -16.47
CA ALA A 40 -1.48 7.69 -17.17
C ALA A 40 -2.86 8.00 -17.79
N MET A 41 -3.12 7.38 -18.94
CA MET A 41 -4.47 7.16 -19.48
C MET A 41 -4.66 5.65 -19.59
N LEU A 42 -5.81 5.16 -19.12
CA LEU A 42 -6.05 3.73 -18.99
C LEU A 42 -7.19 3.30 -19.88
N TYR A 43 -6.90 2.31 -20.74
CA TYR A 43 -7.88 1.60 -21.57
C TYR A 43 -7.90 0.09 -21.26
N ASN A 44 -7.16 -0.33 -20.23
CA ASN A 44 -6.85 -1.72 -19.91
C ASN A 44 -7.06 -2.05 -18.43
N HIS A 45 -7.92 -1.30 -17.75
CA HIS A 45 -8.31 -1.58 -16.37
C HIS A 45 -9.65 -2.32 -16.38
N TYR A 46 -9.65 -3.61 -16.02
CA TYR A 46 -10.84 -4.47 -16.12
C TYR A 46 -12.04 -3.87 -15.38
N GLY A 47 -13.20 -3.82 -16.03
CA GLY A 47 -14.41 -3.21 -15.50
C GLY A 47 -14.51 -1.69 -15.70
N VAL A 48 -13.46 -1.03 -16.21
CA VAL A 48 -13.43 0.40 -16.50
C VAL A 48 -13.20 0.62 -18.00
N LYS A 49 -14.11 1.33 -18.68
CA LYS A 49 -14.02 1.54 -20.13
C LYS A 49 -12.78 2.37 -20.51
N GLU A 50 -12.65 3.54 -19.90
CA GLU A 50 -11.46 4.39 -19.98
C GLU A 50 -11.44 5.31 -18.75
N ILE A 51 -10.26 5.65 -18.26
CA ILE A 51 -10.10 6.56 -17.11
C ILE A 51 -8.71 7.17 -17.09
N THR A 52 -8.59 8.41 -16.63
CA THR A 52 -7.26 8.98 -16.36
C THR A 52 -6.68 8.42 -15.05
N GLY A 53 -5.36 8.33 -14.96
CA GLY A 53 -4.72 7.85 -13.74
C GLY A 53 -5.02 8.68 -12.49
N PRO A 54 -5.05 10.03 -12.55
CA PRO A 54 -5.52 10.85 -11.43
C PRO A 54 -6.95 10.53 -10.99
N GLU A 55 -7.89 10.34 -11.92
CA GLU A 55 -9.28 10.00 -11.57
C GLU A 55 -9.38 8.61 -10.93
N LEU A 56 -8.61 7.63 -11.41
CA LEU A 56 -8.54 6.30 -10.81
C LEU A 56 -8.07 6.37 -9.36
N VAL A 57 -6.96 7.08 -9.10
CA VAL A 57 -6.40 7.25 -7.75
C VAL A 57 -7.40 7.99 -6.86
N LYS A 58 -7.95 9.12 -7.33
CA LYS A 58 -8.95 9.88 -6.58
C LYS A 58 -10.14 9.01 -6.17
N THR A 59 -10.69 8.25 -7.13
CA THR A 59 -11.84 7.35 -6.88
C THR A 59 -11.50 6.30 -5.82
N GLY A 60 -10.33 5.65 -5.91
CA GLY A 60 -9.91 4.65 -4.93
C GLY A 60 -9.73 5.22 -3.52
N ILE A 61 -9.16 6.43 -3.41
CA ILE A 61 -8.98 7.11 -2.14
C ILE A 61 -10.30 7.57 -1.53
N GLU A 62 -11.24 8.06 -2.34
CA GLU A 62 -12.60 8.37 -1.90
C GLU A 62 -13.34 7.12 -1.39
N GLN A 63 -13.18 5.97 -2.05
CA GLN A 63 -13.72 4.69 -1.55
C GLN A 63 -13.12 4.31 -0.19
N ALA A 64 -11.80 4.42 -0.01
CA ALA A 64 -11.15 4.12 1.26
C ALA A 64 -11.65 5.07 2.38
N LYS A 65 -11.78 6.36 2.09
CA LYS A 65 -12.32 7.37 3.02
C LYS A 65 -13.77 7.08 3.43
N ASN A 66 -14.61 6.56 2.53
CA ASN A 66 -15.98 6.16 2.84
C ASN A 66 -16.04 5.07 3.93
N TYR A 67 -14.98 4.27 4.08
CA TYR A 67 -14.83 3.27 5.15
C TYR A 67 -13.98 3.77 6.33
N GLY A 68 -13.61 5.04 6.36
CA GLY A 68 -12.92 5.67 7.49
C GLY A 68 -11.39 5.70 7.39
N ALA A 69 -10.79 5.41 6.24
CA ALA A 69 -9.36 5.61 6.04
C ALA A 69 -8.99 7.11 6.11
N GLU A 70 -7.88 7.42 6.78
CA GLU A 70 -7.31 8.76 6.82
C GLU A 70 -6.22 8.92 5.75
N LEU A 71 -6.17 10.07 5.07
CA LEU A 71 -5.08 10.42 4.16
C LEU A 71 -4.27 11.57 4.74
N ILE A 72 -2.97 11.38 4.87
CA ILE A 72 -1.99 12.41 5.21
C ILE A 72 -1.12 12.65 3.99
N GLU A 73 -1.17 13.87 3.45
CA GLU A 73 -0.26 14.30 2.37
C GLU A 73 1.14 14.55 2.97
N ALA A 74 1.98 13.53 2.92
CA ALA A 74 3.31 13.55 3.49
C ALA A 74 4.24 12.52 2.83
N LYS A 75 5.51 12.90 2.67
CA LYS A 75 6.57 11.97 2.32
C LYS A 75 7.14 11.36 3.61
N VAL A 76 6.99 10.04 3.78
CA VAL A 76 7.67 9.31 4.86
C VAL A 76 9.18 9.32 4.58
N THR A 77 9.95 9.73 5.58
CA THR A 77 11.41 9.85 5.53
C THR A 77 12.13 8.82 6.39
N GLY A 78 11.43 8.18 7.32
CA GLY A 78 12.00 7.13 8.16
C GLY A 78 10.94 6.26 8.81
N ILE A 79 11.35 5.01 9.10
CA ILE A 79 10.57 4.07 9.89
C ILE A 79 11.48 3.62 11.04
N SER A 80 10.93 3.46 12.24
CA SER A 80 11.63 2.85 13.37
C SER A 80 10.71 1.92 14.16
N LYS A 81 11.28 0.85 14.72
CA LYS A 81 10.53 -0.11 15.55
C LYS A 81 10.21 0.51 16.91
N THR A 82 9.02 0.22 17.42
CA THR A 82 8.58 0.56 18.79
C THR A 82 8.15 -0.71 19.51
N ASP A 83 7.83 -0.62 20.81
CA ASP A 83 7.36 -1.76 21.60
C ASP A 83 6.04 -2.36 21.09
N LYS A 84 5.25 -1.57 20.35
CA LYS A 84 3.89 -1.93 19.92
C LYS A 84 3.73 -1.99 18.38
N GLY A 85 4.80 -1.78 17.62
CA GLY A 85 4.76 -1.74 16.17
C GLY A 85 5.86 -0.84 15.61
N PHE A 86 5.45 0.17 14.85
CA PHE A 86 6.35 1.05 14.11
C PHE A 86 5.94 2.51 14.22
N LYS A 87 6.94 3.37 14.20
CA LYS A 87 6.82 4.81 14.07
C LYS A 87 7.25 5.23 12.67
N LEU A 88 6.41 5.97 11.98
CA LEU A 88 6.67 6.52 10.65
C LEU A 88 6.88 8.03 10.80
N GLN A 89 8.05 8.50 10.41
CA GLN A 89 8.44 9.91 10.46
C GLN A 89 8.27 10.56 9.10
N TYR A 90 7.79 11.80 9.09
CA TYR A 90 7.72 12.68 7.93
C TYR A 90 8.02 14.12 8.36
N GLU A 91 8.21 15.02 7.40
CA GLU A 91 8.73 16.38 7.64
C GLU A 91 8.00 17.13 8.78
N ASN A 92 6.67 17.01 8.84
CA ASN A 92 5.82 17.76 9.76
C ASN A 92 5.18 16.90 10.87
N GLY A 93 5.72 15.71 11.15
CA GLY A 93 5.19 14.90 12.25
C GLY A 93 5.52 13.41 12.16
N GLU A 94 4.79 12.64 12.94
CA GLU A 94 4.92 11.20 13.01
C GLU A 94 3.56 10.55 13.27
N VAL A 95 3.44 9.29 12.82
CA VAL A 95 2.34 8.40 13.19
C VAL A 95 2.89 7.06 13.64
N GLU A 96 2.12 6.34 14.45
CA GLU A 96 2.45 4.97 14.85
C GLU A 96 1.42 3.98 14.33
N ALA A 97 1.87 2.83 13.86
CA ALA A 97 1.03 1.74 13.36
C ALA A 97 1.56 0.37 13.79
N LYS A 98 0.66 -0.61 13.92
CA LYS A 98 1.05 -2.01 14.19
C LYS A 98 1.68 -2.66 12.96
N HIS A 99 1.06 -2.49 11.79
CA HIS A 99 1.54 -2.98 10.51
C HIS A 99 1.79 -1.85 9.52
N ILE A 100 2.73 -2.07 8.60
CA ILE A 100 3.03 -1.16 7.48
C ILE A 100 2.86 -1.91 6.17
N ILE A 101 2.18 -1.31 5.20
CA ILE A 101 2.19 -1.74 3.80
C ILE A 101 2.96 -0.69 2.98
N LEU A 102 4.10 -1.09 2.43
CA LEU A 102 4.89 -0.30 1.50
C LEU A 102 4.25 -0.41 0.11
N ALA A 103 3.74 0.70 -0.41
CA ALA A 103 3.15 0.81 -1.74
C ALA A 103 3.82 1.96 -2.52
N THR A 104 5.14 2.06 -2.39
CA THR A 104 5.98 3.23 -2.74
C THR A 104 6.34 3.33 -4.23
N GLY A 105 5.66 2.57 -5.09
CA GLY A 105 5.92 2.57 -6.54
C GLY A 105 7.31 2.02 -6.86
N PHE A 106 8.22 2.89 -7.30
CA PHE A 106 9.60 2.51 -7.65
C PHE A 106 10.62 2.76 -6.54
N LEU A 107 10.21 3.38 -5.43
CA LEU A 107 11.12 3.81 -4.37
C LEU A 107 11.31 2.71 -3.33
N THR A 108 12.56 2.45 -2.97
CA THR A 108 12.94 1.51 -1.90
C THR A 108 13.80 2.15 -0.82
N ASP A 109 13.93 3.49 -0.80
CA ASP A 109 14.84 4.22 0.09
C ASP A 109 14.54 3.96 1.58
N LEU A 110 13.30 3.63 1.93
CA LEU A 110 12.90 3.29 3.30
C LEU A 110 13.50 1.96 3.78
N ALA A 111 14.08 1.14 2.89
CA ALA A 111 14.67 -0.14 3.24
C ALA A 111 15.76 0.00 4.32
N GLU A 112 16.64 0.99 4.16
CA GLU A 112 17.77 1.22 5.06
C GLU A 112 17.31 1.59 6.47
N SER A 113 16.18 2.28 6.62
CA SER A 113 15.69 2.77 7.91
C SER A 113 15.32 1.65 8.90
N VAL A 114 14.95 0.48 8.38
CA VAL A 114 14.47 -0.68 9.17
C VAL A 114 15.15 -1.99 8.80
N GLY A 115 16.20 -1.95 7.98
CA GLY A 115 16.94 -3.15 7.56
C GLY A 115 16.11 -4.11 6.69
N LEU A 116 15.27 -3.58 5.81
CA LEU A 116 14.53 -4.40 4.86
C LEU A 116 15.47 -4.94 3.77
N ALA A 117 15.32 -6.21 3.46
CA ALA A 117 15.99 -6.84 2.35
C ALA A 117 15.43 -6.30 1.02
N THR A 118 16.31 -6.12 0.05
CA THR A 118 15.96 -5.72 -1.31
C THR A 118 16.62 -6.67 -2.30
N LYS A 119 16.06 -6.74 -3.50
CA LYS A 119 16.58 -7.53 -4.61
C LYS A 119 16.47 -6.77 -5.94
N PRO A 120 17.18 -7.20 -7.00
CA PRO A 120 17.04 -6.60 -8.32
C PRO A 120 15.59 -6.64 -8.81
N GLY A 121 15.13 -5.53 -9.38
CA GLY A 121 13.81 -5.45 -10.01
C GLY A 121 13.73 -6.24 -11.32
N THR A 122 12.51 -6.63 -11.69
CA THR A 122 12.23 -7.44 -12.89
C THR A 122 11.63 -6.65 -14.04
N GLU A 123 11.15 -5.44 -13.77
CA GLU A 123 10.47 -4.56 -14.74
C GLU A 123 11.46 -3.54 -15.34
N PRO A 124 11.25 -3.11 -16.60
CA PRO A 124 12.12 -2.11 -17.22
C PRO A 124 12.18 -0.84 -16.36
N ARG A 125 13.40 -0.36 -16.12
CA ARG A 125 13.68 0.86 -15.33
C ARG A 125 13.37 0.74 -13.83
N VAL A 126 13.01 -0.45 -13.34
CA VAL A 126 12.92 -0.76 -11.90
C VAL A 126 14.19 -1.49 -11.50
N LYS A 127 15.12 -0.78 -10.86
CA LYS A 127 16.44 -1.35 -10.49
C LYS A 127 16.36 -2.24 -9.25
N THR A 128 15.57 -1.82 -8.27
CA THR A 128 15.51 -2.43 -6.94
C THR A 128 14.06 -2.51 -6.49
N ILE A 129 13.72 -3.62 -5.83
CA ILE A 129 12.42 -3.88 -5.19
C ILE A 129 12.66 -4.45 -3.79
N PHE A 130 11.67 -4.37 -2.91
CA PHE A 130 11.70 -5.08 -1.64
C PHE A 130 11.69 -6.59 -1.89
N ASP A 131 12.48 -7.34 -1.11
CA ASP A 131 12.42 -8.79 -1.15
C ASP A 131 11.24 -9.27 -0.30
N VAL A 132 10.20 -9.75 -0.98
CA VAL A 132 8.99 -10.27 -0.36
C VAL A 132 8.67 -11.70 -0.79
N ASP A 133 7.94 -12.40 0.07
CA ASP A 133 7.29 -13.67 -0.26
C ASP A 133 6.04 -13.47 -1.14
N ASN A 134 5.38 -14.57 -1.51
CA ASN A 134 4.18 -14.52 -2.36
C ASN A 134 2.97 -13.85 -1.70
N GLU A 135 2.97 -13.74 -0.37
CA GLU A 135 1.91 -13.10 0.43
C GLU A 135 2.18 -11.61 0.66
N GLY A 136 3.37 -11.12 0.32
CA GLY A 136 3.81 -9.74 0.47
C GLY A 136 4.59 -9.45 1.75
N ARG A 137 4.98 -10.49 2.52
CA ARG A 137 5.80 -10.31 3.73
C ARG A 137 7.23 -9.96 3.38
N THR A 138 7.79 -8.99 4.10
CA THR A 138 9.22 -8.70 4.07
C THR A 138 9.98 -9.54 5.11
N ASN A 139 11.29 -9.36 5.22
CA ASN A 139 12.11 -9.94 6.29
C ASN A 139 11.86 -9.32 7.67
N VAL A 140 11.08 -8.23 7.76
CA VAL A 140 10.72 -7.58 9.03
C VAL A 140 9.25 -7.86 9.31
N GLU A 141 8.98 -8.64 10.36
CA GLU A 141 7.63 -8.95 10.83
C GLU A 141 6.82 -7.66 11.04
N GLY A 142 5.59 -7.63 10.53
CA GLY A 142 4.72 -6.44 10.57
C GLY A 142 4.96 -5.43 9.43
N ILE A 143 6.01 -5.58 8.62
CA ILE A 143 6.20 -4.79 7.39
C ILE A 143 5.97 -5.64 6.15
N TRP A 144 5.13 -5.12 5.27
CA TRP A 144 4.65 -5.74 4.03
C TRP A 144 4.98 -4.83 2.85
N ALA A 145 5.03 -5.38 1.64
CA ALA A 145 5.12 -4.58 0.42
C ALA A 145 4.10 -5.05 -0.62
N ALA A 146 3.58 -4.09 -1.39
CA ALA A 146 2.60 -4.34 -2.44
C ALA A 146 2.87 -3.49 -3.69
N GLY A 147 2.41 -3.99 -4.84
CA GLY A 147 2.55 -3.31 -6.11
C GLY A 147 3.98 -3.37 -6.65
N THR A 148 4.37 -2.36 -7.43
CA THR A 148 5.65 -2.42 -8.14
C THR A 148 6.87 -2.55 -7.21
N CYS A 149 6.83 -1.92 -6.03
CA CYS A 149 7.92 -2.03 -5.07
C CYS A 149 8.08 -3.44 -4.49
N ALA A 150 7.08 -4.30 -4.66
CA ALA A 150 7.08 -5.71 -4.29
C ALA A 150 7.38 -6.65 -5.48
N GLY A 151 7.70 -6.10 -6.66
CA GLY A 151 8.08 -6.87 -7.84
C GLY A 151 6.93 -7.33 -8.73
N VAL A 152 5.69 -6.88 -8.50
CA VAL A 152 4.61 -7.16 -9.47
C VAL A 152 4.65 -6.19 -10.66
N SER A 153 4.08 -6.65 -11.78
CA SER A 153 4.15 -5.91 -13.04
C SER A 153 3.54 -4.51 -12.95
N VAL A 154 4.14 -3.56 -13.69
CA VAL A 154 3.79 -2.13 -13.65
C VAL A 154 2.51 -1.84 -14.45
N HIS A 155 1.38 -2.37 -13.97
CA HIS A 155 0.05 -2.13 -14.53
C HIS A 155 -0.93 -1.85 -13.38
N THR A 156 -1.81 -0.87 -13.56
CA THR A 156 -2.68 -0.41 -12.46
C THR A 156 -3.63 -1.49 -11.97
N ILE A 157 -4.15 -2.34 -12.86
CA ILE A 157 -5.02 -3.45 -12.48
C ILE A 157 -4.26 -4.53 -11.68
N ILE A 158 -3.01 -4.80 -12.05
CA ILE A 158 -2.15 -5.78 -11.36
C ILE A 158 -1.76 -5.25 -9.98
N THR A 159 -1.22 -4.03 -9.94
CA THR A 159 -0.82 -3.39 -8.68
C THR A 159 -2.00 -3.17 -7.73
N ALA A 160 -3.19 -2.80 -8.23
CA ALA A 160 -4.39 -2.71 -7.40
C ALA A 160 -4.81 -4.09 -6.85
N GLY A 161 -4.77 -5.14 -7.67
CA GLY A 161 -5.06 -6.50 -7.22
C GLY A 161 -4.06 -7.00 -6.17
N ASP A 162 -2.77 -6.72 -6.37
CA ASP A 162 -1.73 -7.06 -5.40
C ASP A 162 -1.87 -6.29 -4.08
N GLY A 163 -2.22 -5.00 -4.14
CA GLY A 163 -2.58 -4.20 -2.96
C GLY A 163 -3.72 -4.80 -2.15
N ALA A 164 -4.79 -5.26 -2.82
CA ALA A 164 -5.90 -5.96 -2.18
C ALA A 164 -5.44 -7.29 -1.55
N LYS A 165 -4.67 -8.09 -2.29
CA LYS A 165 -4.12 -9.37 -1.81
C LYS A 165 -3.32 -9.18 -0.52
N VAL A 166 -2.39 -8.23 -0.51
CA VAL A 166 -1.54 -7.95 0.66
C VAL A 166 -2.38 -7.44 1.83
N ALA A 167 -3.34 -6.55 1.59
CA ALA A 167 -4.25 -6.09 2.64
C ALA A 167 -5.04 -7.24 3.28
N ILE A 168 -5.58 -8.17 2.49
CA ILE A 168 -6.30 -9.35 3.01
C ILE A 168 -5.39 -10.20 3.90
N ASN A 169 -4.11 -10.37 3.54
CA ASN A 169 -3.15 -11.12 4.35
C ASN A 169 -2.83 -10.40 5.67
N VAL A 170 -2.64 -9.08 5.64
CA VAL A 170 -2.46 -8.25 6.84
C VAL A 170 -3.67 -8.33 7.76
N ILE A 171 -4.89 -8.22 7.21
CA ILE A 171 -6.14 -8.33 7.98
C ILE A 171 -6.26 -9.72 8.59
N SER A 172 -5.91 -10.76 7.84
CA SER A 172 -5.96 -12.14 8.31
C SER A 172 -5.01 -12.37 9.49
N GLU A 173 -3.80 -11.81 9.42
CA GLU A 173 -2.83 -11.85 10.51
C GLU A 173 -3.34 -11.09 11.74
N LEU A 174 -3.85 -9.87 11.56
CA LEU A 174 -4.45 -9.07 12.63
C LEU A 174 -5.68 -9.74 13.28
N ASN A 175 -6.44 -10.54 12.52
CA ASN A 175 -7.62 -11.26 13.02
C ASN A 175 -7.28 -12.63 13.60
N SER A 176 -6.07 -13.16 13.36
CA SER A 176 -5.70 -14.55 13.65
C SER A 176 -6.58 -15.59 12.93
N GLU A 177 -7.23 -15.21 11.83
CA GLU A 177 -8.04 -16.08 10.98
C GLU A 177 -8.12 -15.54 9.55
N ARG A 178 -8.44 -16.38 8.57
CA ARG A 178 -8.52 -15.94 7.17
C ARG A 178 -9.67 -14.95 6.97
N TYR A 179 -9.33 -13.76 6.48
CA TYR A 179 -10.32 -12.76 6.07
C TYR A 179 -10.82 -12.99 4.65
N VAL A 180 -12.13 -12.82 4.47
CA VAL A 180 -12.82 -12.78 3.18
C VAL A 180 -13.81 -11.61 3.21
N ASP A 181 -14.00 -10.96 2.07
CA ASP A 181 -14.83 -9.76 1.98
C ASP A 181 -15.75 -9.82 0.77
N HIS A 182 -17.00 -10.23 0.99
CA HIS A 182 -18.04 -10.35 -0.03
C HIS A 182 -19.32 -9.66 0.43
N ASP A 183 -19.78 -8.68 -0.34
CA ASP A 183 -21.12 -8.12 -0.19
C ASP A 183 -22.11 -8.91 -1.07
N VAL A 184 -23.36 -9.01 -0.62
CA VAL A 184 -24.46 -9.55 -1.42
C VAL A 184 -25.32 -8.40 -1.94
N LEU A 185 -25.77 -8.50 -3.19
CA LEU A 185 -26.77 -7.59 -3.73
C LEU A 185 -28.04 -7.70 -2.86
N LYS A 186 -28.55 -6.54 -2.44
CA LYS A 186 -29.83 -6.43 -1.74
C LYS A 186 -30.97 -6.27 -2.74
#